data_AF-A0A366ZQB6-F1
#
_entry.id   AF-A0A366ZQB6-F1
#
_cell.length_a   1.000
_cell.length_b   1.000
_cell.length_c   1.000
_cell.angle_alpha   90.00
_cell.angle_beta   90.00
_cell.angle_gamma   90.00
#
_symmetry.space_group_name_H-M   'P 1'
#
loop_
_entity.id
_entity.type
_entity.pdbx_description
1 polymer ?
#
loop_
_entity_poly.entity_id
_entity_poly.type
_entity_poly.pdbx_seq_one_letter_code
_entity_poly.pdbx_strand_id
1 'polypeptide(L)'
;MGHGEAVRLRGGARGERRRDGPPGRERGLGRARRRPGAGRGGDVVRPCQRGHRRGPPRAARRALGASGVPGRAAAGARGGPPAGAVTPALAAVERALLRPGARDVTGLGAAVPGQLARLAGELAAAGQARSRVGLVTGVHIAWAPTPAAETDGPVGVAVLAAALATLGAEPVVLTDDPCAGVTGACLAVLGAGRLEVVPVAADEAAVAGTVADLGPSHLVAVERLGPNTEGRVMTMRAVDVTASTAPLHAAFALPGLVTGAVGDGGNEIGMGNVPADVVAACVAHGARIACRVPVDALVVAGTSNWGCCGLIAALALLVPQHGPALRALLDPAVDAAVLDAATAAGGIDGVTGRPGASVDGVRVADHADLLAGLRALARA
;
A
#
# COMPACT_ATOMS: atom_id res chain seq x y z
N MET A 1 -14.86 40.14 -50.35
CA MET A 1 -14.96 39.27 -51.54
C MET A 1 -14.99 37.85 -50.97
N GLY A 2 -16.08 37.08 -50.96
CA GLY A 2 -17.12 36.87 -51.99
C GLY A 2 -16.58 35.82 -52.98
N HIS A 3 -17.20 34.67 -53.26
CA HIS A 3 -18.49 34.06 -52.88
C HIS A 3 -18.23 32.56 -52.53
N GLY A 4 -19.08 31.74 -51.92
CA GLY A 4 -20.52 31.81 -51.71
C GLY A 4 -21.27 30.85 -52.64
N GLU A 5 -21.64 29.66 -52.16
CA GLU A 5 -22.89 29.01 -52.56
C GLU A 5 -23.35 27.94 -51.56
N ALA A 6 -24.67 27.70 -51.54
CA ALA A 6 -25.35 26.80 -50.61
C ALA A 6 -26.71 26.36 -51.19
N VAL A 7 -27.40 25.49 -50.44
CA VAL A 7 -28.87 25.29 -50.40
C VAL A 7 -29.50 24.13 -51.19
N ARG A 8 -30.52 23.54 -50.52
CA ARG A 8 -31.66 22.68 -50.96
C ARG A 8 -31.38 21.17 -51.03
N LEU A 9 -31.93 20.32 -50.17
CA LEU A 9 -33.30 20.11 -49.59
C LEU A 9 -34.34 19.54 -50.56
N ARG A 10 -34.76 18.29 -50.28
CA ARG A 10 -36.12 17.69 -50.23
C ARG A 10 -35.94 16.19 -49.92
N GLY A 11 -36.76 15.49 -49.16
CA GLY A 11 -38.03 15.83 -48.50
C GLY A 11 -39.05 14.72 -48.77
N GLY A 12 -39.65 14.11 -47.73
CA GLY A 12 -40.62 13.02 -47.93
C GLY A 12 -41.10 12.36 -46.64
N ALA A 13 -42.20 12.87 -46.07
CA ALA A 13 -42.90 12.26 -44.94
C ALA A 13 -44.28 11.74 -45.38
N ARG A 14 -44.74 10.63 -44.78
CA ARG A 14 -46.13 10.20 -44.48
C ARG A 14 -46.14 8.68 -44.19
N GLY A 15 -46.96 8.17 -43.27
CA GLY A 15 -47.92 8.86 -42.42
C GLY A 15 -48.56 7.98 -41.34
N GLU A 16 -49.38 8.62 -40.50
CA GLU A 16 -50.11 8.01 -39.39
C GLU A 16 -51.39 7.27 -39.84
N ARG A 17 -51.88 6.33 -39.01
CA ARG A 17 -53.21 6.35 -38.35
C ARG A 17 -53.32 5.14 -37.38
N ARG A 18 -53.64 5.36 -36.09
CA ARG A 18 -54.99 5.28 -35.45
C ARG A 18 -55.62 3.87 -35.48
N ARG A 19 -56.29 3.34 -34.45
CA ARG A 19 -56.61 3.80 -33.07
C ARG A 19 -57.24 2.62 -32.29
N ASP A 20 -57.55 2.86 -31.02
CA ASP A 20 -58.69 2.31 -30.21
C ASP A 20 -58.35 1.46 -28.98
N GLY A 21 -59.18 1.68 -27.94
CA GLY A 21 -59.00 1.20 -26.56
C GLY A 21 -60.14 0.29 -26.07
N PRO A 22 -60.19 -0.01 -24.75
CA PRO A 22 -60.76 -1.25 -24.21
C PRO A 22 -62.23 -1.12 -23.74
N PRO A 23 -62.84 -2.18 -23.16
CA PRO A 23 -62.86 -2.27 -21.68
C PRO A 23 -62.97 -3.68 -21.03
N GLY A 24 -62.60 -3.79 -19.75
CA GLY A 24 -63.56 -4.26 -18.73
C GLY A 24 -63.23 -5.46 -17.80
N ARG A 25 -63.51 -5.22 -16.50
CA ARG A 25 -63.83 -6.16 -15.38
C ARG A 25 -62.63 -6.88 -14.72
N GLU A 26 -62.28 -6.66 -13.44
CA GLU A 26 -63.03 -6.63 -12.15
C GLU A 26 -63.39 -8.00 -11.53
N ARG A 27 -62.73 -8.28 -10.39
CA ARG A 27 -63.17 -8.90 -9.11
C ARG A 27 -61.89 -9.07 -8.27
N GLY A 28 -61.82 -8.88 -6.96
CA GLY A 28 -62.86 -8.58 -5.98
C GLY A 28 -62.45 -9.09 -4.59
N LEU A 29 -61.83 -8.21 -3.80
CA LEU A 29 -61.99 -8.01 -2.33
C LEU A 29 -61.99 -9.22 -1.35
N GLY A 30 -61.17 -9.10 -0.29
CA GLY A 30 -61.24 -9.93 0.91
C GLY A 30 -60.38 -9.41 2.08
N ARG A 31 -60.92 -8.51 2.92
CA ARG A 31 -60.29 -8.00 4.15
C ARG A 31 -60.87 -8.71 5.40
N ALA A 32 -60.21 -8.47 6.56
CA ALA A 32 -60.74 -8.57 7.94
C ALA A 32 -60.75 -9.98 8.61
N ARG A 33 -60.61 -10.16 9.93
CA ARG A 33 -60.29 -9.25 11.08
C ARG A 33 -59.95 -10.07 12.37
N ARG A 34 -59.11 -9.48 13.24
CA ARG A 34 -59.11 -9.49 14.74
C ARG A 34 -58.75 -10.75 15.59
N ARG A 35 -58.02 -10.44 16.69
CA ARG A 35 -57.76 -11.15 17.98
C ARG A 35 -59.05 -11.29 18.83
N PRO A 36 -59.13 -11.91 20.06
CA PRO A 36 -58.10 -12.49 21.00
C PRO A 36 -58.45 -13.95 21.46
N GLY A 37 -57.87 -14.61 22.50
CA GLY A 37 -56.67 -14.39 23.35
C GLY A 37 -56.81 -14.96 24.81
N ALA A 38 -55.71 -14.94 25.60
CA ALA A 38 -55.55 -15.35 27.03
C ALA A 38 -55.50 -16.87 27.39
N GLY A 39 -54.56 -17.28 28.27
CA GLY A 39 -54.41 -18.70 28.66
C GLY A 39 -53.26 -19.14 29.61
N ARG A 40 -52.94 -18.37 30.67
CA ARG A 40 -52.26 -18.74 31.95
C ARG A 40 -51.07 -19.76 32.00
N GLY A 41 -49.97 -19.31 32.62
CA GLY A 41 -49.42 -19.95 33.85
C GLY A 41 -48.09 -20.72 33.75
N GLY A 42 -47.13 -20.37 34.63
CA GLY A 42 -45.95 -21.20 34.94
C GLY A 42 -44.62 -20.43 35.10
N ASP A 43 -44.26 -20.05 36.32
CA ASP A 43 -42.95 -19.49 36.64
C ASP A 43 -41.85 -20.57 36.65
N VAL A 44 -40.74 -20.38 35.91
CA VAL A 44 -39.43 -20.95 36.26
C VAL A 44 -38.27 -19.98 35.98
N VAL A 45 -37.64 -19.60 37.08
CA VAL A 45 -36.31 -19.02 37.31
C VAL A 45 -35.25 -19.19 36.19
N ARG A 46 -34.53 -18.10 35.88
CA ARG A 46 -33.29 -18.09 35.04
C ARG A 46 -32.13 -18.82 35.72
N PRO A 47 -31.23 -19.43 34.94
CA PRO A 47 -29.82 -19.08 35.11
C PRO A 47 -29.07 -18.80 33.79
N CYS A 48 -27.99 -18.02 33.90
CA CYS A 48 -27.15 -17.58 32.79
C CYS A 48 -26.41 -18.73 32.10
N GLN A 49 -26.29 -18.68 30.76
CA GLN A 49 -25.35 -19.55 30.02
C GLN A 49 -24.31 -18.73 29.24
N ARG A 50 -23.05 -19.14 29.40
CA ARG A 50 -21.88 -18.58 28.72
C ARG A 50 -21.84 -19.08 27.27
N GLY A 51 -21.78 -18.16 26.30
CA GLY A 51 -21.66 -18.52 24.89
C GLY A 51 -20.27 -19.04 24.52
N HIS A 52 -20.13 -20.35 24.29
CA HIS A 52 -18.91 -20.93 23.73
C HIS A 52 -18.74 -20.56 22.25
N ARG A 53 -17.76 -19.71 21.92
CA ARG A 53 -17.30 -19.51 20.55
C ARG A 53 -16.56 -20.77 20.06
N ARG A 54 -17.20 -21.61 19.25
CA ARG A 54 -16.50 -22.65 18.47
C ARG A 54 -15.91 -22.03 17.21
N GLY A 55 -14.58 -22.04 17.10
CA GLY A 55 -13.87 -21.65 15.87
C GLY A 55 -14.02 -22.70 14.75
N PRO A 56 -13.65 -22.37 13.50
CA PRO A 56 -13.81 -23.24 12.35
C PRO A 56 -12.94 -24.52 12.42
N PRO A 57 -13.33 -25.60 11.72
CA PRO A 57 -12.70 -26.92 11.84
C PRO A 57 -11.26 -26.97 11.32
N ARG A 58 -10.48 -27.90 11.89
CA ARG A 58 -9.01 -28.05 11.75
C ARG A 58 -8.47 -28.18 10.31
N ALA A 59 -9.30 -28.47 9.30
CA ALA A 59 -8.86 -28.69 7.92
C ALA A 59 -8.29 -27.42 7.25
N ALA A 60 -8.75 -26.22 7.64
CA ALA A 60 -8.31 -24.96 7.04
C ALA A 60 -6.98 -24.41 7.59
N ARG A 61 -6.30 -25.12 8.51
CA ARG A 61 -5.06 -24.65 9.17
C ARG A 61 -3.75 -25.19 8.58
N ARG A 62 -3.79 -25.89 7.44
CA ARG A 62 -2.63 -26.64 6.91
C ARG A 62 -2.00 -26.08 5.62
N ALA A 63 -2.20 -24.79 5.33
CA ALA A 63 -1.61 -24.09 4.18
C ALA A 63 -0.69 -22.90 4.52
N LEU A 64 -0.45 -22.61 5.81
CA LEU A 64 0.39 -21.51 6.30
C LEU A 64 1.39 -21.99 7.36
N GLY A 65 2.08 -23.10 7.06
CA GLY A 65 3.09 -23.67 7.94
C GLY A 65 4.45 -23.02 7.72
N ALA A 66 4.70 -21.85 8.32
CA ALA A 66 6.03 -21.28 8.40
C ALA A 66 6.96 -22.25 9.17
N SER A 67 7.96 -22.81 8.50
CA SER A 67 9.00 -23.62 9.16
C SER A 67 10.02 -22.73 9.85
N GLY A 68 10.59 -23.20 10.96
CA GLY A 68 11.48 -22.40 11.80
C GLY A 68 12.68 -21.83 11.03
N VAL A 69 12.91 -20.52 11.18
CA VAL A 69 13.99 -19.78 10.52
C VAL A 69 15.35 -20.35 10.96
N PRO A 70 16.23 -20.77 10.04
CA PRO A 70 17.58 -21.21 10.39
C PRO A 70 18.41 -20.03 10.93
N GLY A 71 19.11 -20.25 12.04
CA GLY A 71 20.09 -19.28 12.54
C GLY A 71 21.29 -19.19 11.59
N ARG A 72 21.32 -18.18 10.72
CA ARG A 72 22.46 -17.85 9.85
C ARG A 72 22.72 -16.35 9.87
N ALA A 73 23.99 -15.97 9.93
CA ALA A 73 24.41 -14.58 9.87
C ALA A 73 24.06 -13.96 8.51
N ALA A 74 23.57 -12.72 8.51
CA ALA A 74 23.19 -12.00 7.31
C ALA A 74 24.42 -11.75 6.42
N ALA A 75 24.55 -12.51 5.34
CA ALA A 75 25.60 -12.39 4.35
C ALA A 75 24.96 -12.20 2.96
N GLY A 76 24.56 -10.96 2.66
CA GLY A 76 23.90 -10.61 1.39
C GLY A 76 23.10 -9.32 1.44
N ALA A 77 23.75 -8.18 1.68
CA ALA A 77 23.13 -6.86 1.56
C ALA A 77 24.19 -5.77 1.38
N ARG A 78 23.85 -4.66 0.69
CA ARG A 78 24.59 -3.38 0.85
C ARG A 78 24.32 -2.74 2.22
N GLY A 79 23.30 -3.22 2.92
CA GLY A 79 22.97 -2.86 4.30
C GLY A 79 23.96 -3.40 5.33
N GLY A 80 24.95 -2.57 5.69
CA GLY A 80 25.66 -2.71 6.96
C GLY A 80 24.75 -2.42 8.17
N PRO A 81 25.21 -2.72 9.40
CA PRO A 81 24.52 -2.31 10.62
C PRO A 81 24.37 -0.77 10.66
N PRO A 82 23.37 -0.23 11.38
CA PRO A 82 23.24 1.21 11.56
C PRO A 82 24.52 1.84 12.10
N ALA A 83 24.88 3.02 11.59
CA ALA A 83 26.13 3.71 11.95
C ALA A 83 26.19 4.22 13.41
N GLY A 84 25.13 4.03 14.20
CA GLY A 84 25.03 4.41 15.60
C GLY A 84 24.13 3.46 16.38
N ALA A 85 24.12 3.62 17.71
CA ALA A 85 23.32 2.77 18.60
C ALA A 85 21.81 2.99 18.39
N VAL A 86 21.09 1.92 18.07
CA VAL A 86 19.62 1.94 17.99
C VAL A 86 19.05 2.16 19.39
N THR A 87 18.31 3.26 19.58
CA THR A 87 17.69 3.54 20.89
C THR A 87 16.57 2.55 21.20
N PRO A 88 16.25 2.28 22.48
CA PRO A 88 15.14 1.40 22.85
C PRO A 88 13.80 1.82 22.26
N ALA A 89 13.59 3.13 22.06
CA ALA A 89 12.39 3.70 21.43
C ALA A 89 12.33 3.38 19.92
N LEU A 90 13.42 3.62 19.16
CA LEU A 90 13.48 3.27 17.74
C LEU A 90 13.29 1.76 17.51
N ALA A 91 13.92 0.94 18.35
CA ALA A 91 13.74 -0.50 18.31
C ALA A 91 12.29 -0.93 18.69
N ALA A 92 11.58 -0.16 19.50
CA ALA A 92 10.17 -0.42 19.82
C ALA A 92 9.24 -0.07 18.64
N VAL A 93 9.54 1.00 17.89
CA VAL A 93 8.84 1.32 16.64
C VAL A 93 9.08 0.21 15.61
N GLU A 94 10.33 -0.20 15.39
CA GLU A 94 10.68 -1.27 14.43
C GLU A 94 9.98 -2.60 14.77
N ARG A 95 9.95 -3.00 16.05
CA ARG A 95 9.18 -4.20 16.48
C ARG A 95 7.67 -4.06 16.28
N ALA A 96 7.10 -2.85 16.36
CA ALA A 96 5.66 -2.65 16.15
C ALA A 96 5.26 -2.85 14.68
N LEU A 97 6.17 -2.58 13.73
CA LEU A 97 5.95 -2.80 12.29
C LEU A 97 5.86 -4.26 11.91
N LEU A 98 6.49 -5.16 12.68
CA LEU A 98 6.41 -6.62 12.49
C LEU A 98 5.08 -7.23 12.95
N ARG A 99 4.06 -6.40 13.25
CA ARG A 99 2.66 -6.84 13.34
C ARG A 99 2.28 -7.52 12.01
N PRO A 100 1.73 -8.74 12.00
CA PRO A 100 1.27 -9.36 10.76
C PRO A 100 0.16 -8.55 10.09
N GLY A 101 0.29 -8.31 8.79
CA GLY A 101 -0.78 -7.81 7.92
C GLY A 101 -1.41 -8.96 7.14
N ALA A 102 -1.32 -8.93 5.81
CA ALA A 102 -1.69 -10.08 4.95
C ALA A 102 -0.94 -11.37 5.28
N ARG A 103 0.30 -11.21 5.77
CA ARG A 103 1.29 -12.28 5.96
C ARG A 103 2.15 -12.01 7.19
N ASP A 104 2.89 -13.04 7.61
CA ASP A 104 3.87 -12.93 8.69
C ASP A 104 5.23 -12.48 8.11
N VAL A 105 5.64 -11.27 8.48
CA VAL A 105 6.88 -10.65 8.00
C VAL A 105 8.04 -10.77 9.01
N THR A 106 7.82 -11.41 10.16
CA THR A 106 8.81 -11.45 11.26
C THR A 106 10.12 -12.11 10.84
N GLY A 107 10.07 -13.16 10.01
CA GLY A 107 11.26 -13.83 9.47
C GLY A 107 12.06 -12.97 8.49
N LEU A 108 11.38 -12.14 7.68
CA LEU A 108 12.03 -11.16 6.80
C LEU A 108 12.69 -10.05 7.62
N GLY A 109 11.96 -9.46 8.58
CA GLY A 109 12.47 -8.39 9.45
C GLY A 109 13.62 -8.83 10.35
N ALA A 110 13.64 -10.10 10.79
CA ALA A 110 14.75 -10.66 11.56
C ALA A 110 16.08 -10.75 10.78
N ALA A 111 16.04 -10.74 9.45
CA ALA A 111 17.24 -10.71 8.61
C ALA A 111 17.86 -9.31 8.48
N VAL A 112 17.07 -8.25 8.74
CA VAL A 112 17.47 -6.84 8.54
C VAL A 112 17.18 -5.94 9.77
N PRO A 113 17.66 -6.29 10.98
CA PRO A 113 17.39 -5.52 12.19
C PRO A 113 18.08 -4.14 12.20
N GLY A 114 17.45 -3.15 12.84
CA GLY A 114 18.00 -1.80 13.06
C GLY A 114 17.99 -0.89 11.83
N GLN A 115 17.44 -1.35 10.70
CA GLN A 115 17.44 -0.61 9.44
C GLN A 115 16.39 0.52 9.43
N LEU A 116 15.33 0.44 10.26
CA LEU A 116 14.42 1.58 10.48
C LEU A 116 15.17 2.79 11.04
N ALA A 117 16.02 2.57 12.04
CA ALA A 117 16.81 3.64 12.66
C ALA A 117 17.81 4.24 11.67
N ARG A 118 18.40 3.40 10.79
CA ARG A 118 19.28 3.86 9.72
C ARG A 118 18.54 4.74 8.72
N LEU A 119 17.46 4.22 8.10
CA LEU A 119 16.72 4.94 7.06
C LEU A 119 16.10 6.24 7.60
N ALA A 120 15.55 6.23 8.81
CA ALA A 120 15.04 7.45 9.45
C ALA A 120 16.16 8.48 9.75
N GLY A 121 17.39 8.02 10.05
CA GLY A 121 18.55 8.90 10.20
C GLY A 121 18.93 9.61 8.90
N GLU A 122 19.05 8.87 7.80
CA GLU A 122 19.35 9.42 6.47
C GLU A 122 18.26 10.41 6.02
N LEU A 123 16.98 10.05 6.18
CA LEU A 123 15.85 10.93 5.85
C LEU A 123 15.78 12.19 6.73
N ALA A 124 16.18 12.12 7.99
CA ALA A 124 16.32 13.30 8.85
C ALA A 124 17.46 14.22 8.37
N ALA A 125 18.59 13.66 7.96
CA ALA A 125 19.70 14.41 7.39
C ALA A 125 19.32 15.06 6.04
N ALA A 126 18.56 14.35 5.19
CA ALA A 126 18.02 14.89 3.94
C ALA A 126 17.12 16.11 4.17
N GLY A 127 16.26 16.07 5.20
CA GLY A 127 15.44 17.22 5.62
C GLY A 127 16.28 18.42 6.07
N GLN A 128 17.25 18.20 6.96
CA GLN A 128 18.17 19.25 7.43
C GLN A 128 18.97 19.89 6.29
N ALA A 129 19.43 19.08 5.34
CA ALA A 129 20.14 19.53 4.14
C ALA A 129 19.22 20.14 3.06
N ARG A 130 17.89 20.14 3.26
CA ARG A 130 16.86 20.51 2.27
C ARG A 130 17.05 19.82 0.92
N SER A 131 17.46 18.56 0.98
CA SER A 131 17.72 17.72 -0.19
C SER A 131 16.44 17.28 -0.87
N ARG A 132 16.57 16.96 -2.16
CA ARG A 132 15.53 16.23 -2.89
C ARG A 132 15.58 14.74 -2.55
N VAL A 133 14.42 14.17 -2.25
CA VAL A 133 14.24 12.75 -1.91
C VAL A 133 13.27 12.13 -2.91
N GLY A 134 13.74 11.14 -3.66
CA GLY A 134 12.90 10.32 -4.53
C GLY A 134 12.17 9.24 -3.72
N LEU A 135 10.85 9.15 -3.86
CA LEU A 135 10.03 8.06 -3.32
C LEU A 135 9.44 7.26 -4.48
N VAL A 136 9.74 5.96 -4.58
CA VAL A 136 9.36 5.11 -5.71
C VAL A 136 8.27 4.13 -5.28
N THR A 137 7.10 4.13 -5.92
CA THR A 137 5.96 3.34 -5.43
C THR A 137 4.99 2.88 -6.51
N GLY A 138 4.14 1.91 -6.15
CA GLY A 138 2.98 1.48 -6.89
C GLY A 138 3.15 0.08 -7.47
N VAL A 139 2.11 -0.72 -7.35
CA VAL A 139 2.00 -2.05 -7.97
C VAL A 139 0.70 -2.14 -8.74
N HIS A 140 0.78 -2.61 -9.98
CA HIS A 140 -0.39 -2.83 -10.81
C HIS A 140 -0.91 -4.26 -10.67
N ILE A 141 -2.15 -4.40 -10.19
CA ILE A 141 -2.81 -5.67 -9.93
C ILE A 141 -3.49 -6.19 -11.20
N ALA A 142 -2.64 -6.59 -12.16
CA ALA A 142 -3.04 -7.06 -13.49
C ALA A 142 -4.00 -8.27 -13.48
N TRP A 143 -4.07 -9.03 -12.38
CA TRP A 143 -4.95 -10.21 -12.24
C TRP A 143 -6.36 -9.88 -11.72
N ALA A 144 -6.61 -8.67 -11.22
CA ALA A 144 -7.92 -8.30 -10.69
C ALA A 144 -8.99 -8.28 -11.80
N PRO A 145 -10.28 -8.50 -11.48
CA PRO A 145 -11.38 -8.45 -12.47
C PRO A 145 -11.46 -7.12 -13.22
N THR A 146 -11.07 -6.04 -12.54
CA THR A 146 -10.73 -4.75 -13.12
C THR A 146 -9.29 -4.44 -12.70
N PRO A 147 -8.29 -4.57 -13.59
CA PRO A 147 -6.91 -4.23 -13.28
C PRO A 147 -6.77 -2.76 -12.85
N ALA A 148 -6.11 -2.55 -11.72
CA ALA A 148 -5.89 -1.23 -11.13
C ALA A 148 -4.61 -1.24 -10.28
N ALA A 149 -4.15 -0.07 -9.86
CA ALA A 149 -3.11 0.04 -8.85
C ALA A 149 -3.63 -0.36 -7.47
N GLU A 150 -2.77 -0.94 -6.65
CA GLU A 150 -3.12 -1.20 -5.26
C GLU A 150 -2.99 0.03 -4.35
N THR A 151 -3.57 -0.06 -3.16
CA THR A 151 -3.54 0.98 -2.13
C THR A 151 -2.36 0.87 -1.17
N ASP A 152 -1.63 -0.25 -1.15
CA ASP A 152 -0.36 -0.34 -0.43
C ASP A 152 0.78 0.30 -1.23
N GLY A 153 1.63 1.09 -0.57
CA GLY A 153 2.57 2.01 -1.21
C GLY A 153 2.04 3.44 -1.31
N PRO A 154 1.14 3.78 -2.26
CA PRO A 154 0.72 5.15 -2.52
C PRO A 154 0.21 5.94 -1.31
N VAL A 155 -0.55 5.28 -0.41
CA VAL A 155 -1.10 5.91 0.80
C VAL A 155 0.03 6.27 1.78
N GLY A 156 0.93 5.31 2.04
CA GLY A 156 2.11 5.48 2.89
C GLY A 156 3.10 6.50 2.33
N VAL A 157 3.28 6.52 1.02
CA VAL A 157 4.14 7.50 0.34
C VAL A 157 3.59 8.91 0.46
N ALA A 158 2.27 9.12 0.41
CA ALA A 158 1.71 10.45 0.61
C ALA A 158 1.96 11.00 2.02
N VAL A 159 1.77 10.19 3.07
CA VAL A 159 2.09 10.62 4.44
C VAL A 159 3.60 10.80 4.65
N LEU A 160 4.44 9.97 4.04
CA LEU A 160 5.91 10.11 4.11
C LEU A 160 6.40 11.35 3.34
N ALA A 161 5.83 11.67 2.17
CA ALA A 161 6.13 12.89 1.44
C ALA A 161 5.77 14.14 2.27
N ALA A 162 4.61 14.16 2.93
CA ALA A 162 4.22 15.23 3.84
C ALA A 162 5.17 15.36 5.04
N ALA A 163 5.67 14.25 5.58
CA ALA A 163 6.67 14.24 6.65
C ALA A 163 8.03 14.80 6.19
N LEU A 164 8.50 14.42 5.00
CA LEU A 164 9.75 14.93 4.43
C LEU A 164 9.68 16.42 4.11
N ALA A 165 8.56 16.89 3.54
CA ALA A 165 8.30 18.31 3.34
C ALA A 165 8.25 19.08 4.68
N THR A 166 7.65 18.50 5.72
CA THR A 166 7.64 19.07 7.09
C THR A 166 9.06 19.23 7.66
N LEU A 167 9.99 18.35 7.30
CA LEU A 167 11.40 18.41 7.67
C LEU A 167 12.25 19.33 6.78
N GLY A 168 11.68 19.87 5.71
CA GLY A 168 12.35 20.78 4.78
C GLY A 168 12.98 20.14 3.54
N ALA A 169 12.83 18.82 3.34
CA ALA A 169 13.23 18.15 2.11
C ALA A 169 12.26 18.42 0.95
N GLU A 170 12.71 18.18 -0.28
CA GLU A 170 11.87 18.21 -1.49
C GLU A 170 11.49 16.77 -1.91
N PRO A 171 10.31 16.24 -1.52
CA PRO A 171 9.85 14.94 -1.98
C PRO A 171 9.44 14.97 -3.45
N VAL A 172 10.00 14.06 -4.25
CA VAL A 172 9.55 13.75 -5.61
C VAL A 172 9.12 12.28 -5.64
N VAL A 173 7.89 12.01 -6.09
CA VAL A 173 7.29 10.67 -6.07
C VAL A 173 7.29 10.11 -7.47
N LEU A 174 8.01 9.02 -7.68
CA LEU A 174 8.10 8.28 -8.93
C LEU A 174 7.14 7.09 -8.91
N THR A 175 6.35 6.96 -9.95
CA THR A 175 5.45 5.81 -10.18
C THR A 175 5.29 5.58 -11.68
N ASP A 176 4.62 4.50 -12.09
CA ASP A 176 4.30 4.24 -13.49
C ASP A 176 2.86 4.62 -13.88
N ASP A 177 2.61 4.70 -15.19
CA ASP A 177 1.32 5.15 -15.73
C ASP A 177 0.09 4.37 -15.22
N PRO A 178 0.12 3.06 -14.92
CA PRO A 178 -1.02 2.36 -14.31
C PRO A 178 -1.28 2.78 -12.85
N CYS A 179 -0.26 3.32 -12.15
CA CYS A 179 -0.30 3.71 -10.75
C CYS A 179 -0.40 5.24 -10.53
N ALA A 180 -0.15 6.03 -11.57
CA ALA A 180 -0.13 7.50 -11.53
C ALA A 180 -1.43 8.13 -11.01
N GLY A 181 -2.60 7.62 -11.42
CA GLY A 181 -3.90 8.16 -11.00
C GLY A 181 -4.15 8.02 -9.49
N VAL A 182 -3.89 6.83 -8.95
CA VAL A 182 -4.06 6.53 -7.50
C VAL A 182 -3.01 7.28 -6.68
N THR A 183 -1.75 7.25 -7.11
CA THR A 183 -0.65 7.95 -6.42
C THR A 183 -0.88 9.47 -6.41
N GLY A 184 -1.27 10.06 -7.54
CA GLY A 184 -1.60 11.48 -7.63
C GLY A 184 -2.77 11.88 -6.72
N ALA A 185 -3.80 11.05 -6.61
CA ALA A 185 -4.92 11.28 -5.70
C ALA A 185 -4.48 11.25 -4.22
N CYS A 186 -3.60 10.31 -3.83
CA CYS A 186 -3.06 10.24 -2.47
C CYS A 186 -2.27 11.51 -2.12
N LEU A 187 -1.38 11.97 -3.00
CA LEU A 187 -0.56 13.16 -2.78
C LEU A 187 -1.40 14.45 -2.68
N ALA A 188 -2.48 14.53 -3.46
CA ALA A 188 -3.38 15.68 -3.46
C ALA A 188 -4.08 15.93 -2.10
N VAL A 189 -4.31 14.89 -1.29
CA VAL A 189 -4.94 15.02 0.05
C VAL A 189 -4.07 15.84 1.01
N LEU A 190 -2.75 15.69 0.93
CA LEU A 190 -1.79 16.35 1.82
C LEU A 190 -1.04 17.51 1.17
N GLY A 191 -1.18 17.71 -0.14
CA GLY A 191 -0.54 18.80 -0.89
C GLY A 191 0.98 18.72 -0.89
N ALA A 192 1.56 17.52 -0.75
CA ALA A 192 2.99 17.29 -0.61
C ALA A 192 3.48 16.19 -1.57
N GLY A 193 4.69 16.37 -2.09
CA GLY A 193 5.26 15.50 -3.12
C GLY A 193 4.94 15.97 -4.53
N ARG A 194 5.97 16.11 -5.38
CA ARG A 194 5.78 16.27 -6.83
C ARG A 194 5.69 14.89 -7.49
N LEU A 195 4.61 14.59 -8.19
CA LEU A 195 4.49 13.36 -8.96
C LEU A 195 5.36 13.42 -10.24
N GLU A 196 6.10 12.36 -10.49
CA GLU A 196 6.81 12.07 -11.74
C GLU A 196 6.33 10.70 -12.25
N VAL A 197 5.89 10.64 -13.51
CA VAL A 197 5.31 9.43 -14.10
C VAL A 197 6.28 8.86 -15.13
N VAL A 198 6.75 7.65 -14.87
CA VAL A 198 7.67 6.91 -15.74
C VAL A 198 6.87 5.86 -16.52
N PRO A 199 6.76 5.96 -17.86
CA PRO A 199 5.98 5.01 -18.64
C PRO A 199 6.47 3.56 -18.48
N VAL A 200 5.55 2.58 -18.46
CA VAL A 200 5.88 1.14 -18.51
C VAL A 200 6.74 0.79 -19.74
N ALA A 201 6.57 1.54 -20.84
CA ALA A 201 7.37 1.38 -22.06
C ALA A 201 8.78 1.98 -21.99
N ALA A 202 9.18 2.62 -20.89
CA ALA A 202 10.54 3.12 -20.70
C ALA A 202 11.52 1.95 -20.46
N ASP A 203 12.72 2.05 -21.02
CA ASP A 203 13.81 1.12 -20.72
C ASP A 203 14.61 1.55 -19.47
N GLU A 204 15.52 0.68 -19.01
CA GLU A 204 16.35 0.93 -17.82
C GLU A 204 17.21 2.21 -17.95
N ALA A 205 17.61 2.59 -19.17
CA ALA A 205 18.45 3.76 -19.41
C ALA A 205 17.62 5.05 -19.36
N ALA A 206 16.40 5.05 -19.90
CA ALA A 206 15.45 6.15 -19.77
C ALA A 206 15.08 6.39 -18.29
N VAL A 207 14.80 5.33 -17.53
CA VAL A 207 14.56 5.40 -16.09
C VAL A 207 15.74 6.01 -15.34
N ALA A 208 16.95 5.52 -15.61
CA ALA A 208 18.17 6.03 -15.00
C ALA A 208 18.42 7.51 -15.34
N GLY A 209 18.15 7.91 -16.60
CA GLY A 209 18.18 9.30 -17.06
C GLY A 209 17.21 10.19 -16.30
N THR A 210 15.92 9.82 -16.23
CA THR A 210 14.91 10.58 -15.48
C THR A 210 15.31 10.78 -14.01
N VAL A 211 15.82 9.74 -13.34
CA VAL A 211 16.25 9.89 -11.94
C VAL A 211 17.53 10.72 -11.80
N ALA A 212 18.48 10.62 -12.73
CA ALA A 212 19.66 11.47 -12.74
C ALA A 212 19.32 12.96 -12.98
N ASP A 213 18.42 13.26 -13.92
CA ASP A 213 17.94 14.62 -14.23
C ASP A 213 17.11 15.21 -13.07
N LEU A 214 16.41 14.36 -12.31
CA LEU A 214 15.81 14.77 -11.04
C LEU A 214 16.85 15.15 -9.99
N GLY A 215 18.04 14.57 -10.00
CA GLY A 215 19.11 14.84 -9.02
C GLY A 215 18.72 14.69 -7.54
N PRO A 216 18.01 13.62 -7.11
CA PRO A 216 17.79 13.37 -5.70
C PRO A 216 19.10 12.96 -5.00
N SER A 217 19.24 13.19 -3.70
CA SER A 217 20.33 12.59 -2.90
C SER A 217 19.94 11.25 -2.29
N HIS A 218 18.64 10.99 -2.18
CA HIS A 218 18.07 9.77 -1.61
C HIS A 218 17.02 9.17 -2.54
N LEU A 219 16.96 7.85 -2.63
CA LEU A 219 15.91 7.13 -3.38
C LEU A 219 15.35 5.99 -2.52
N VAL A 220 14.06 6.06 -2.19
CA VAL A 220 13.39 5.10 -1.30
C VAL A 220 12.26 4.39 -2.03
N ALA A 221 12.34 3.07 -2.18
CA ALA A 221 11.21 2.26 -2.64
C ALA A 221 10.17 2.08 -1.52
N VAL A 222 8.88 2.08 -1.85
CA VAL A 222 7.79 1.74 -0.93
C VAL A 222 6.73 1.00 -1.74
N GLU A 223 6.52 -0.27 -1.46
CA GLU A 223 5.66 -1.16 -2.28
C GLU A 223 5.91 -0.98 -3.78
N ARG A 224 7.13 -1.31 -4.20
CA ARG A 224 7.48 -1.35 -5.61
C ARG A 224 8.17 -2.65 -5.94
N LEU A 225 7.51 -3.47 -6.75
CA LEU A 225 8.05 -4.75 -7.21
C LEU A 225 9.37 -4.55 -7.96
N GLY A 226 10.30 -5.48 -7.77
CA GLY A 226 11.57 -5.53 -8.47
C GLY A 226 11.82 -6.89 -9.13
N PRO A 227 12.81 -6.97 -10.04
CA PRO A 227 13.14 -8.21 -10.72
C PRO A 227 13.73 -9.25 -9.76
N ASN A 228 13.38 -10.51 -10.00
CA ASN A 228 14.07 -11.66 -9.41
C ASN A 228 15.43 -11.92 -10.11
N THR A 229 16.10 -13.01 -9.74
CA THR A 229 17.38 -13.47 -10.33
C THR A 229 17.31 -13.79 -11.83
N GLU A 230 16.11 -14.08 -12.36
CA GLU A 230 15.87 -14.31 -13.80
C GLU A 230 15.49 -13.02 -14.56
N GLY A 231 15.48 -11.86 -13.87
CA GLY A 231 15.10 -10.57 -14.46
C GLY A 231 13.58 -10.31 -14.52
N ARG A 232 12.75 -11.19 -13.96
CA ARG A 232 11.28 -11.07 -14.01
C ARG A 232 10.74 -10.35 -12.78
N VAL A 233 9.82 -9.41 -12.98
CA VAL A 233 9.02 -8.83 -11.90
C VAL A 233 7.86 -9.76 -11.59
N MET A 234 7.77 -10.24 -10.35
CA MET A 234 6.81 -11.27 -9.95
C MET A 234 5.90 -10.77 -8.84
N THR A 235 4.59 -11.02 -8.96
CA THR A 235 3.62 -10.83 -7.86
C THR A 235 3.75 -11.91 -6.79
N MET A 236 3.13 -11.69 -5.62
CA MET A 236 2.99 -12.70 -4.55
C MET A 236 2.28 -14.00 -5.00
N ARG A 237 1.50 -13.95 -6.09
CA ARG A 237 0.88 -15.14 -6.71
C ARG A 237 1.82 -15.88 -7.67
N ALA A 238 3.08 -15.46 -7.75
CA ALA A 238 4.10 -15.88 -8.72
C ALA A 238 3.62 -15.80 -10.19
N VAL A 239 2.83 -14.76 -10.48
CA VAL A 239 2.49 -14.29 -11.83
C VAL A 239 3.52 -13.24 -12.24
N ASP A 240 4.05 -13.37 -13.45
CA ASP A 240 4.97 -12.42 -14.09
C ASP A 240 4.20 -11.17 -14.55
N VAL A 241 4.64 -10.01 -14.09
CA VAL A 241 4.07 -8.69 -14.42
C VAL A 241 5.10 -7.75 -15.03
N THR A 242 6.24 -8.29 -15.49
CA THR A 242 7.36 -7.49 -16.08
C THR A 242 6.89 -6.59 -17.22
N ALA A 243 5.97 -7.08 -18.08
CA ALA A 243 5.43 -6.32 -19.20
C ALA A 243 4.43 -5.22 -18.81
N SER A 244 4.03 -5.15 -17.53
CA SER A 244 3.09 -4.16 -16.96
C SER A 244 3.70 -3.43 -15.77
N THR A 245 5.02 -3.28 -15.73
CA THR A 245 5.75 -2.61 -14.63
C THR A 245 6.94 -1.87 -15.19
N ALA A 246 6.97 -0.54 -15.09
CA ALA A 246 8.15 0.23 -15.51
C ALA A 246 9.40 -0.20 -14.72
N PRO A 247 10.60 -0.24 -15.33
CA PRO A 247 11.81 -0.78 -14.71
C PRO A 247 12.48 0.20 -13.72
N LEU A 248 11.68 0.76 -12.80
CA LEU A 248 12.08 1.71 -11.76
C LEU A 248 13.21 1.20 -10.84
N HIS A 249 13.44 -0.13 -10.80
CA HIS A 249 14.58 -0.73 -10.11
C HIS A 249 15.94 -0.30 -10.68
N ALA A 250 16.02 0.09 -11.95
CA ALA A 250 17.27 0.49 -12.60
C ALA A 250 17.91 1.71 -11.91
N ALA A 251 17.09 2.64 -11.40
CA ALA A 251 17.54 3.82 -10.69
C ALA A 251 18.30 3.52 -9.39
N PHE A 252 18.04 2.38 -8.74
CA PHE A 252 18.73 1.97 -7.51
C PHE A 252 20.17 1.49 -7.73
N ALA A 253 20.60 1.36 -9.00
CA ALA A 253 21.99 1.12 -9.36
C ALA A 253 22.80 2.41 -9.58
N LEU A 254 22.16 3.59 -9.59
CA LEU A 254 22.84 4.87 -9.82
C LEU A 254 23.86 5.20 -8.69
N PRO A 255 25.06 5.68 -9.01
CA PRO A 255 26.06 6.04 -8.02
C PRO A 255 25.68 7.33 -7.28
N GLY A 256 26.09 7.42 -6.00
CA GLY A 256 25.93 8.64 -5.19
C GLY A 256 24.55 8.81 -4.53
N LEU A 257 23.58 7.95 -4.81
CA LEU A 257 22.31 7.90 -4.09
C LEU A 257 22.44 7.14 -2.77
N VAL A 258 21.84 7.67 -1.70
CA VAL A 258 21.51 6.89 -0.51
C VAL A 258 20.20 6.15 -0.77
N THR A 259 20.23 4.82 -0.75
CA THR A 259 19.08 3.99 -1.15
C THR A 259 18.34 3.38 0.04
N GLY A 260 17.02 3.54 0.06
CA GLY A 260 16.13 2.95 1.06
C GLY A 260 15.06 2.06 0.43
N ALA A 261 14.41 1.24 1.25
CA ALA A 261 13.21 0.53 0.87
C ALA A 261 12.26 0.28 2.04
N VAL A 262 10.98 0.13 1.72
CA VAL A 262 9.93 -0.41 2.57
C VAL A 262 9.21 -1.51 1.77
N GLY A 263 8.99 -2.66 2.39
CA GLY A 263 8.28 -3.81 1.80
C GLY A 263 7.74 -4.80 2.85
N ASP A 264 6.84 -5.68 2.42
CA ASP A 264 6.18 -6.72 3.21
C ASP A 264 6.28 -8.16 2.61
N GLY A 265 6.72 -8.31 1.35
CA GLY A 265 6.55 -9.53 0.55
C GLY A 265 7.80 -10.30 0.14
N GLY A 266 8.95 -9.66 0.02
CA GLY A 266 10.18 -10.28 -0.51
C GLY A 266 10.36 -10.11 -2.02
N ASN A 267 9.38 -9.59 -2.76
CA ASN A 267 9.38 -9.37 -4.21
C ASN A 267 9.55 -7.89 -4.61
N GLU A 268 9.76 -7.02 -3.63
CA GLU A 268 9.93 -5.57 -3.78
C GLU A 268 11.40 -5.16 -3.85
N ILE A 269 11.68 -4.01 -4.44
CA ILE A 269 12.99 -3.37 -4.42
C ILE A 269 13.48 -3.24 -2.98
N GLY A 270 14.72 -3.62 -2.73
CA GLY A 270 15.35 -3.64 -1.40
C GLY A 270 15.29 -4.99 -0.70
N MET A 271 14.33 -5.87 -1.03
CA MET A 271 14.28 -7.23 -0.49
C MET A 271 15.46 -8.11 -0.92
N GLY A 272 16.28 -7.66 -1.87
CA GLY A 272 17.61 -8.24 -2.14
C GLY A 272 18.60 -8.10 -0.97
N ASN A 273 18.25 -7.41 0.11
CA ASN A 273 18.95 -7.41 1.39
C ASN A 273 18.58 -8.61 2.30
N VAL A 274 17.48 -9.31 2.01
CA VAL A 274 17.08 -10.52 2.74
C VAL A 274 17.67 -11.74 2.04
N PRO A 275 18.33 -12.67 2.75
CA PRO A 275 18.84 -13.89 2.13
C PRO A 275 17.74 -14.67 1.41
N ALA A 276 18.01 -15.10 0.18
CA ALA A 276 16.98 -15.73 -0.67
C ALA A 276 16.43 -17.04 -0.09
N ASP A 277 17.19 -17.74 0.77
CA ASP A 277 16.72 -18.92 1.52
C ASP A 277 15.75 -18.54 2.66
N VAL A 278 15.93 -17.38 3.29
CA VAL A 278 14.94 -16.81 4.24
C VAL A 278 13.66 -16.41 3.50
N VAL A 279 13.75 -15.70 2.37
CA VAL A 279 12.56 -15.37 1.56
C VAL A 279 11.83 -16.65 1.12
N ALA A 280 12.57 -17.66 0.63
CA ALA A 280 12.00 -18.95 0.24
C ALA A 280 11.34 -19.74 1.39
N ALA A 281 11.83 -19.59 2.63
CA ALA A 281 11.28 -20.27 3.80
C ALA A 281 10.08 -19.55 4.43
N CYS A 282 10.08 -18.21 4.41
CA CYS A 282 9.04 -17.38 5.04
C CYS A 282 7.88 -17.04 4.10
N VAL A 283 8.12 -16.97 2.79
CA VAL A 283 7.15 -16.44 1.83
C VAL A 283 6.65 -17.53 0.86
N ALA A 284 5.33 -17.55 0.63
CA ALA A 284 4.73 -18.39 -0.40
C ALA A 284 5.33 -18.08 -1.78
N HIS A 285 5.85 -19.11 -2.46
CA HIS A 285 6.62 -18.97 -3.71
C HIS A 285 7.92 -18.15 -3.61
N GLY A 286 8.45 -17.86 -2.41
CA GLY A 286 9.62 -17.00 -2.19
C GLY A 286 10.81 -17.29 -3.09
N ALA A 287 11.15 -18.58 -3.29
CA ALA A 287 12.23 -19.02 -4.18
C ALA A 287 12.08 -18.60 -5.66
N ARG A 288 10.87 -18.22 -6.10
CA ARG A 288 10.57 -17.75 -7.47
C ARG A 288 10.39 -16.23 -7.55
N ILE A 289 9.94 -15.60 -6.46
CA ILE A 289 9.53 -14.19 -6.46
C ILE A 289 10.55 -13.25 -5.80
N ALA A 290 11.52 -13.80 -5.06
CA ALA A 290 12.52 -13.01 -4.33
C ALA A 290 13.21 -11.98 -5.24
N CYS A 291 13.04 -10.70 -4.92
CA CYS A 291 13.67 -9.60 -5.62
C CYS A 291 15.19 -9.62 -5.38
N ARG A 292 15.97 -9.40 -6.44
CA ARG A 292 17.45 -9.40 -6.36
C ARG A 292 18.05 -8.03 -6.03
N VAL A 293 17.23 -6.97 -5.94
CA VAL A 293 17.71 -5.59 -5.88
C VAL A 293 17.95 -5.19 -4.43
N PRO A 294 19.21 -4.96 -4.00
CA PRO A 294 19.53 -4.51 -2.65
C PRO A 294 19.38 -2.99 -2.53
N VAL A 295 19.34 -2.51 -1.29
CA VAL A 295 19.41 -1.08 -0.93
C VAL A 295 20.33 -0.88 0.27
N ASP A 296 20.63 0.35 0.64
CA ASP A 296 21.45 0.64 1.81
C ASP A 296 20.70 0.41 3.13
N ALA A 297 19.38 0.66 3.19
CA ALA A 297 18.54 0.35 4.35
C ALA A 297 17.14 -0.15 3.95
N LEU A 298 16.76 -1.35 4.41
CA LEU A 298 15.44 -1.97 4.17
C LEU A 298 14.60 -1.99 5.45
N VAL A 299 13.42 -1.38 5.43
CA VAL A 299 12.40 -1.51 6.48
C VAL A 299 11.40 -2.59 6.08
N VAL A 300 11.24 -3.60 6.92
CA VAL A 300 10.19 -4.61 6.76
C VAL A 300 9.01 -4.27 7.68
N ALA A 301 7.80 -4.29 7.14
CA ALA A 301 6.57 -4.02 7.88
C ALA A 301 5.44 -4.96 7.41
N GLY A 302 4.37 -5.11 8.21
CA GLY A 302 3.23 -5.97 7.87
C GLY A 302 2.37 -5.49 6.69
N THR A 303 2.52 -4.22 6.33
CA THR A 303 2.13 -3.57 5.06
C THR A 303 3.16 -2.47 4.81
N SER A 304 3.42 -2.09 3.56
CA SER A 304 4.38 -1.02 3.26
C SER A 304 3.94 0.35 3.78
N ASN A 305 2.65 0.62 3.76
CA ASN A 305 2.02 1.80 4.35
C ASN A 305 2.34 1.92 5.85
N TRP A 306 2.33 0.81 6.59
CA TRP A 306 2.74 0.80 7.99
C TRP A 306 4.22 1.13 8.16
N GLY A 307 5.09 0.65 7.28
CA GLY A 307 6.52 0.96 7.30
C GLY A 307 6.80 2.46 7.12
N CYS A 308 6.08 3.13 6.22
CA CYS A 308 6.09 4.60 6.10
C CYS A 308 5.67 5.29 7.41
N CYS A 309 4.59 4.84 8.04
CA CYS A 309 4.15 5.37 9.34
C CYS A 309 5.18 5.12 10.47
N GLY A 310 5.90 4.00 10.41
CA GLY A 310 7.04 3.71 11.28
C GLY A 310 8.21 4.67 11.08
N LEU A 311 8.55 4.99 9.83
CA LEU A 311 9.55 6.01 9.51
C LEU A 311 9.14 7.38 10.06
N ILE A 312 7.87 7.79 9.91
CA ILE A 312 7.36 9.05 10.49
C ILE A 312 7.47 9.04 12.03
N ALA A 313 7.15 7.92 12.69
CA ALA A 313 7.30 7.78 14.13
C ALA A 313 8.77 7.85 14.58
N ALA A 314 9.70 7.25 13.82
CA ALA A 314 11.13 7.35 14.05
C ALA A 314 11.67 8.77 13.83
N LEU A 315 11.25 9.45 12.75
CA LEU A 315 11.59 10.85 12.46
C LEU A 315 11.10 11.79 13.56
N ALA A 316 9.92 11.54 14.14
CA ALA A 316 9.39 12.34 15.26
C ALA A 316 10.22 12.21 16.56
N LEU A 317 10.96 11.11 16.73
CA LEU A 317 11.91 10.89 17.82
C LEU A 317 13.29 11.51 17.50
N LEU A 318 13.77 11.34 16.26
CA LEU A 318 15.07 11.84 15.81
C LEU A 318 15.10 13.37 15.61
N VAL A 319 13.94 13.99 15.34
CA VAL A 319 13.83 15.42 15.05
C VAL A 319 12.75 16.07 15.94
N PRO A 320 12.98 16.19 17.27
CA PRO A 320 11.94 16.55 18.24
C PRO A 320 11.22 17.88 17.97
N GLN A 321 11.91 18.84 17.35
CA GLN A 321 11.35 20.15 16.99
C GLN A 321 10.23 20.05 15.94
N HIS A 322 10.23 19.02 15.08
CA HIS A 322 9.13 18.70 14.15
C HIS A 322 8.19 17.61 14.70
N GLY A 323 8.53 16.99 15.83
CA GLY A 323 7.79 15.88 16.44
C GLY A 323 6.27 16.08 16.58
N PRO A 324 5.75 17.26 17.01
CA PRO A 324 4.31 17.51 17.06
C PRO A 324 3.62 17.42 15.70
N ALA A 325 4.23 17.97 14.64
CA ALA A 325 3.69 17.94 13.28
C ALA A 325 3.78 16.54 12.66
N LEU A 326 4.92 15.86 12.81
CA LEU A 326 5.10 14.48 12.35
C LEU A 326 4.11 13.51 13.03
N ARG A 327 3.87 13.67 14.34
CA ARG A 327 2.82 12.92 15.06
C ARG A 327 1.39 13.29 14.67
N ALA A 328 1.15 14.37 13.93
CA ALA A 328 -0.19 14.68 13.39
C ALA A 328 -0.48 13.88 12.13
N LEU A 329 0.54 13.52 11.33
CA LEU A 329 0.42 12.63 10.17
C LEU A 329 0.11 11.17 10.57
N LEU A 330 0.38 10.79 11.82
CA LEU A 330 0.03 9.49 12.41
C LEU A 330 -1.40 9.46 13.01
N ASP A 331 -2.27 10.39 12.63
CA ASP A 331 -3.68 10.35 13.01
C ASP A 331 -4.44 9.38 12.09
N PRO A 332 -5.20 8.40 12.60
CA PRO A 332 -5.99 7.49 11.77
C PRO A 332 -6.97 8.18 10.81
N ALA A 333 -7.41 9.41 11.11
CA ALA A 333 -8.23 10.19 10.20
C ALA A 333 -7.48 10.66 8.94
N VAL A 334 -6.15 10.82 9.02
CA VAL A 334 -5.31 11.16 7.86
C VAL A 334 -5.13 9.94 6.96
N ASP A 335 -4.76 8.79 7.52
CA ASP A 335 -4.62 7.52 6.79
C ASP A 335 -5.92 7.15 6.05
N ALA A 336 -7.07 7.23 6.75
CA ALA A 336 -8.38 6.99 6.16
C ALA A 336 -8.72 7.96 5.02
N ALA A 337 -8.44 9.27 5.17
CA ALA A 337 -8.72 10.25 4.12
C ALA A 337 -7.86 10.04 2.85
N VAL A 338 -6.60 9.62 3.02
CA VAL A 338 -5.70 9.29 1.90
C VAL A 338 -6.16 7.98 1.22
N LEU A 339 -6.56 6.96 1.98
CA LEU A 339 -7.11 5.70 1.44
C LEU A 339 -8.46 5.90 0.72
N ASP A 340 -9.33 6.77 1.24
CA ASP A 340 -10.60 7.11 0.58
C ASP A 340 -10.34 7.78 -0.77
N ALA A 341 -9.36 8.69 -0.85
CA ALA A 341 -8.94 9.30 -2.13
C ALA A 341 -8.31 8.28 -3.09
N ALA A 342 -7.47 7.36 -2.59
CA ALA A 342 -6.90 6.27 -3.37
C ALA A 342 -8.01 5.38 -3.99
N THR A 343 -8.98 4.99 -3.17
CA THR A 343 -10.13 4.16 -3.56
C THR A 343 -11.04 4.90 -4.55
N ALA A 344 -11.29 6.20 -4.34
CA ALA A 344 -12.07 7.04 -5.25
C ALA A 344 -11.39 7.22 -6.62
N ALA A 345 -10.06 7.17 -6.68
CA ALA A 345 -9.26 7.16 -7.91
C ALA A 345 -9.20 5.77 -8.59
N GLY A 346 -9.91 4.77 -8.06
CA GLY A 346 -9.96 3.40 -8.60
C GLY A 346 -8.95 2.44 -7.98
N GLY A 347 -8.22 2.84 -6.94
CA GLY A 347 -7.31 1.97 -6.20
C GLY A 347 -8.01 0.79 -5.53
N ILE A 348 -7.32 -0.34 -5.47
CA ILE A 348 -7.84 -1.61 -4.94
C ILE A 348 -6.95 -2.22 -3.87
N ASP A 349 -7.51 -3.12 -3.07
CA ASP A 349 -6.79 -3.93 -2.11
C ASP A 349 -5.98 -5.03 -2.83
N GLY A 350 -4.67 -5.08 -2.59
CA GLY A 350 -3.70 -5.95 -3.27
C GLY A 350 -3.94 -7.46 -3.12
N VAL A 351 -4.58 -7.87 -2.02
CA VAL A 351 -4.91 -9.28 -1.74
C VAL A 351 -6.23 -9.70 -2.38
N THR A 352 -7.26 -8.85 -2.29
CA THR A 352 -8.64 -9.18 -2.69
C THR A 352 -8.98 -8.76 -4.12
N GLY A 353 -8.22 -7.83 -4.70
CA GLY A 353 -8.45 -7.29 -6.04
C GLY A 353 -9.73 -6.45 -6.13
N ARG A 354 -10.11 -5.74 -5.05
CA ARG A 354 -11.37 -5.00 -4.93
C ARG A 354 -11.16 -3.64 -4.24
N PRO A 355 -11.93 -2.60 -4.60
CA PRO A 355 -11.97 -1.36 -3.82
C PRO A 355 -12.65 -1.59 -2.47
N GLY A 356 -12.22 -0.89 -1.42
CA GLY A 356 -12.85 -0.96 -0.10
C GLY A 356 -11.99 -0.43 1.04
N ALA A 357 -12.54 -0.49 2.26
CA ALA A 357 -11.87 -0.07 3.49
C ALA A 357 -10.86 -1.12 4.03
N SER A 358 -9.95 -1.57 3.16
CA SER A 358 -8.83 -2.42 3.49
C SER A 358 -7.62 -2.14 2.61
N VAL A 359 -6.44 -2.47 3.15
CA VAL A 359 -5.16 -2.51 2.44
C VAL A 359 -4.58 -3.88 2.73
N ASP A 360 -4.17 -4.61 1.70
CA ASP A 360 -3.63 -5.96 1.80
C ASP A 360 -4.48 -6.96 2.64
N GLY A 361 -5.81 -6.86 2.51
CA GLY A 361 -6.77 -7.64 3.29
C GLY A 361 -6.89 -7.23 4.76
N VAL A 362 -6.08 -6.27 5.22
CA VAL A 362 -6.11 -5.70 6.56
C VAL A 362 -7.12 -4.56 6.62
N ARG A 363 -7.98 -4.54 7.64
CA ARG A 363 -9.06 -3.55 7.74
C ARG A 363 -8.51 -2.20 8.22
N VAL A 364 -9.14 -1.10 7.80
CA VAL A 364 -8.81 0.26 8.29
C VAL A 364 -8.82 0.37 9.83
N ALA A 365 -9.67 -0.37 10.52
CA ALA A 365 -9.65 -0.41 12.00
C ALA A 365 -8.33 -0.98 12.57
N ASP A 366 -7.75 -2.00 11.93
CA ASP A 366 -6.50 -2.61 12.38
C ASP A 366 -5.28 -1.72 12.04
N HIS A 367 -5.38 -0.90 10.97
CA HIS A 367 -4.46 0.21 10.67
C HIS A 367 -4.52 1.29 11.75
N ALA A 368 -5.72 1.77 12.08
CA ALA A 368 -5.95 2.79 13.09
C ALA A 368 -5.36 2.41 14.46
N ASP A 369 -5.52 1.15 14.87
CA ASP A 369 -4.94 0.59 16.09
C ASP A 369 -3.39 0.56 16.07
N LEU A 370 -2.76 0.38 14.90
CA LEU A 370 -1.30 0.47 14.78
C LEU A 370 -0.84 1.93 14.82
N LEU A 371 -1.48 2.81 14.03
CA LEU A 371 -1.18 4.24 13.97
C LEU A 371 -1.24 4.91 15.34
N ALA A 372 -2.27 4.61 16.13
CA ALA A 372 -2.38 5.07 17.52
C ALA A 372 -1.20 4.61 18.39
N GLY A 373 -0.74 3.36 18.22
CA GLY A 373 0.44 2.81 18.90
C GLY A 373 1.73 3.49 18.48
N LEU A 374 1.96 3.67 17.18
CA LEU A 374 3.12 4.38 16.63
C LEU A 374 3.16 5.84 17.11
N ARG A 375 2.01 6.53 17.12
CA ARG A 375 1.86 7.91 17.61
C ARG A 375 2.12 8.05 19.12
N ALA A 376 1.92 6.98 19.90
CA ALA A 376 2.29 6.92 21.31
C ALA A 376 3.79 6.67 21.49
N LEU A 377 4.37 5.72 20.76
CA LEU A 377 5.82 5.44 20.77
C LEU A 377 6.64 6.66 20.34
N ALA A 378 6.16 7.44 19.37
CA ALA A 378 6.77 8.67 18.87
C ALA A 378 6.83 9.84 19.89
N ARG A 379 6.44 9.63 21.15
CA ARG A 379 6.52 10.63 22.25
C ARG A 379 7.59 10.28 23.31
N ALA A 380 8.19 9.09 23.24
CA ALA A 380 9.01 8.49 24.30
C ALA A 380 10.44 9.04 24.37
#